data_AF-A0AAV0R351-F1
#
_entry.id   AF-A0AAV0R351-F1
#
_cell.length_a   1.000
_cell.length_b   1.000
_cell.length_c   1.000
_cell.angle_alpha   90.00
_cell.angle_beta   90.00
_cell.angle_gamma   90.00
#
_symmetry.space_group_name_H-M   'P 1'
#
loop_
_entity.id
_entity.type
_entity.pdbx_description
1 polymer ?
#
loop_
_entity_poly.entity_id
_entity_poly.type
_entity_poly.pdbx_seq_one_letter_code
_entity_poly.pdbx_strand_id
1 'polypeptide(L)'
;MMPKRRFDAQWEDEHNVENGGRSSSIPSPKRFRNAVRDVLGKQSMADFASSMEPFLRSVIREEVEKTVVRVLSHRSSFGSRTTFEGSGVKKGLVLHFVNKLPSRIFTNARIEAEDGNPVRIVLLDAATNTIVSSGPLSSMKIEITVLNGDFGCDDREDWCAKDFNDNVIKEREGRRPLVTGELSVVLKDGVGQISDVVFTDNSSWQRSRRFRLGAKAVQRGGASGEVVRIREARSEPFVVKDHRGELYKKHYPPKLGDEVWRLERIAKEGAFHKRLSANGISTVKEFLKAYVIDQTTLRSILGGGISNRIWDSIVQHANTCVLDETKFYVYNDHAQGLRLLFNSVYKLVGAMFDDGHNYEPLDRLTPPQKVSKNHSSFLSRF
;
A
#
# COMPACT_ATOMS: atom_id res chain seq x y z
N MET A 1 8.24 13.41 43.02
CA MET A 1 8.15 14.66 42.24
C MET A 1 9.35 14.71 41.31
N MET A 2 9.15 14.42 40.02
CA MET A 2 10.19 14.28 39.00
C MET A 2 9.73 15.09 37.77
N PRO A 3 10.63 15.83 37.10
CA PRO A 3 10.23 16.85 36.13
C PRO A 3 9.83 16.25 34.78
N LYS A 4 8.72 16.76 34.23
CA LYS A 4 8.23 16.56 32.86
C LYS A 4 9.27 17.06 31.85
N ARG A 5 9.77 16.19 30.99
CA ARG A 5 10.50 16.60 29.77
C ARG A 5 9.50 16.89 28.64
N ARG A 6 9.54 18.13 28.17
CA ARG A 6 8.93 18.60 26.92
C ARG A 6 9.60 17.87 25.74
N PHE A 7 8.80 17.39 24.79
CA PHE A 7 9.29 17.02 23.47
C PHE A 7 8.74 18.06 22.49
N ASP A 8 9.58 19.04 22.18
CA ASP A 8 9.41 19.94 21.05
C ASP A 8 9.79 19.17 19.79
N ALA A 9 8.86 19.06 18.84
CA ALA A 9 9.11 18.52 17.51
C ALA A 9 9.13 19.68 16.52
N GLN A 10 10.32 20.26 16.36
CA GLN A 10 10.66 21.29 15.39
C GLN A 10 10.94 20.59 14.05
N TRP A 11 10.25 21.01 12.99
CA TRP A 11 10.48 20.54 11.62
C TRP A 11 11.52 21.46 10.99
N GLU A 12 12.71 20.93 10.69
CA GLU A 12 13.71 21.62 9.88
C GLU A 12 13.62 21.13 8.43
N ASP A 13 13.37 22.08 7.53
CA ASP A 13 13.48 21.93 6.08
C ASP A 13 14.94 22.12 5.67
N GLU A 14 15.60 21.08 5.18
CA GLU A 14 16.88 21.20 4.47
C GLU A 14 16.70 20.92 2.98
N HIS A 15 16.79 21.98 2.19
CA HIS A 15 17.09 21.94 0.76
C HIS A 15 18.58 22.24 0.57
N ASN A 16 19.36 21.30 0.00
CA ASN A 16 20.25 21.64 -1.11
C ASN A 16 20.76 20.40 -1.87
N VAL A 17 20.99 20.58 -3.17
CA VAL A 17 22.21 20.22 -3.94
C VAL A 17 21.86 20.13 -5.43
N GLU A 18 22.48 21.03 -6.21
CA GLU A 18 22.67 20.98 -7.66
C GLU A 18 23.53 19.76 -8.07
N ASN A 19 23.23 19.10 -9.20
CA ASN A 19 23.92 19.34 -10.49
C ASN A 19 23.46 18.33 -11.56
N GLY A 20 23.58 18.72 -12.83
CA GLY A 20 22.90 18.11 -13.97
C GLY A 20 23.50 16.84 -14.60
N GLY A 21 22.70 16.28 -15.52
CA GLY A 21 23.18 15.76 -16.81
C GLY A 21 23.18 14.25 -17.06
N ARG A 22 22.04 13.68 -17.48
CA ARG A 22 21.79 13.04 -18.81
C ARG A 22 20.44 12.32 -18.81
N SER A 23 19.57 12.78 -19.71
CA SER A 23 18.15 12.42 -19.79
C SER A 23 17.90 11.12 -20.54
N SER A 24 17.27 10.16 -19.87
CA SER A 24 16.29 9.25 -20.50
C SER A 24 14.91 9.75 -20.09
N SER A 25 14.12 10.20 -21.06
CA SER A 25 12.92 11.02 -20.84
C SER A 25 11.72 10.17 -20.38
N ILE A 26 11.60 9.97 -19.07
CA ILE A 26 10.33 9.64 -18.42
C ILE A 26 9.42 10.87 -18.52
N PRO A 27 8.13 10.75 -18.91
CA PRO A 27 7.23 11.89 -18.98
C PRO A 27 7.10 12.54 -17.61
N SER A 28 7.52 13.80 -17.48
CA SER A 28 7.47 14.50 -16.21
C SER A 28 6.01 14.72 -15.76
N PRO A 29 5.70 14.65 -14.44
CA PRO A 29 4.35 14.85 -13.90
C PRO A 29 3.70 16.18 -14.31
N LYS A 30 4.53 17.17 -14.66
CA LYS A 30 4.11 18.48 -15.14
C LYS A 30 3.48 18.43 -16.54
N ARG A 31 3.96 17.55 -17.43
CA ARG A 31 3.39 17.36 -18.78
C ARG A 31 2.01 16.71 -18.73
N PHE A 32 1.86 15.68 -17.90
CA PHE A 32 0.56 15.02 -17.66
C PHE A 32 -0.47 16.01 -17.07
N ARG A 33 -0.05 16.81 -16.07
CA ARG A 33 -0.90 17.83 -15.44
C ARG A 33 -1.33 18.94 -16.40
N ASN A 34 -0.51 19.26 -17.41
CA ASN A 34 -0.86 20.26 -18.41
C ASN A 34 -1.79 19.68 -19.49
N ALA A 35 -1.59 18.43 -19.91
CA ALA A 35 -2.50 17.74 -20.83
C ALA A 35 -3.91 17.56 -20.24
N VAL A 36 -3.99 17.18 -18.96
CA VAL A 36 -5.28 17.11 -18.23
C VAL A 36 -5.94 18.48 -18.13
N ARG A 37 -5.17 19.56 -17.93
CA ARG A 37 -5.69 20.94 -17.83
C ARG A 37 -6.21 21.47 -19.18
N ASP A 38 -5.51 21.21 -20.27
CA ASP A 38 -5.89 21.69 -21.61
C ASP A 38 -7.14 20.98 -22.15
N VAL A 39 -7.35 19.71 -21.79
CA VAL A 39 -8.52 18.92 -22.24
C VAL A 39 -9.77 19.21 -21.41
N LEU A 40 -9.64 19.50 -20.11
CA LEU A 40 -10.76 19.95 -19.27
C LEU A 40 -11.30 21.35 -19.65
N GLY A 41 -10.61 22.06 -20.54
CA GLY A 41 -11.05 23.36 -21.07
C GLY A 41 -11.97 23.30 -22.29
N LYS A 42 -12.19 22.13 -22.94
CA LYS A 42 -13.02 22.02 -24.15
C LYS A 42 -13.85 20.73 -24.15
N GLN A 43 -15.13 20.87 -24.47
CA GLN A 43 -16.21 19.89 -24.27
C GLN A 43 -16.10 18.62 -25.15
N SER A 44 -16.26 17.44 -24.53
CA SER A 44 -16.70 16.12 -25.07
C SER A 44 -15.84 14.95 -24.58
N MET A 45 -16.47 13.85 -24.13
CA MET A 45 -15.78 12.63 -23.66
C MET A 45 -15.05 11.86 -24.79
N ALA A 46 -15.49 12.02 -26.04
CA ALA A 46 -14.87 11.36 -27.20
C ALA A 46 -13.48 11.96 -27.53
N ASP A 47 -13.33 13.27 -27.31
CA ASP A 47 -12.07 13.99 -27.55
C ASP A 47 -11.04 13.70 -26.44
N PHE A 48 -11.51 13.49 -25.20
CA PHE A 48 -10.69 13.02 -24.09
C PHE A 48 -10.12 11.62 -24.34
N ALA A 49 -10.94 10.68 -24.84
CA ALA A 49 -10.51 9.31 -25.14
C ALA A 49 -9.46 9.28 -26.27
N SER A 50 -9.68 10.07 -27.34
CA SER A 50 -8.77 10.15 -28.48
C SER A 50 -7.44 10.83 -28.13
N SER A 51 -7.45 11.82 -27.23
CA SER A 51 -6.25 12.52 -26.74
C SER A 51 -5.41 11.67 -25.77
N MET A 52 -6.05 10.79 -25.00
CA MET A 52 -5.38 9.88 -24.05
C MET A 52 -4.84 8.60 -24.70
N GLU A 53 -5.34 8.23 -25.87
CA GLU A 53 -4.94 7.01 -26.58
C GLU A 53 -3.42 6.90 -26.81
N PRO A 54 -2.68 7.93 -27.27
CA PRO A 54 -1.24 7.83 -27.50
C PRO A 54 -0.45 7.60 -26.21
N PHE A 55 -0.90 8.18 -25.09
CA PHE A 55 -0.27 8.02 -23.78
C PHE A 55 -0.54 6.62 -23.20
N LEU A 56 -1.78 6.13 -23.32
CA LEU A 56 -2.12 4.77 -22.91
C LEU A 56 -1.39 3.74 -23.76
N ARG A 57 -1.30 3.94 -25.08
CA ARG A 57 -0.48 3.09 -25.97
C ARG A 57 1.01 3.11 -25.59
N SER A 58 1.55 4.26 -25.16
CA SER A 58 2.93 4.36 -24.68
C SER A 58 3.15 3.59 -23.38
N VAL A 59 2.26 3.75 -22.40
CA VAL A 59 2.34 3.04 -21.11
C VAL A 59 2.14 1.54 -21.30
N ILE A 60 1.19 1.14 -22.15
CA ILE A 60 0.96 -0.26 -22.50
C ILE A 60 2.18 -0.83 -23.24
N ARG A 61 2.79 -0.10 -24.16
CA ARG A 61 4.02 -0.57 -24.84
C ARG A 61 5.19 -0.72 -23.86
N GLU A 62 5.38 0.23 -22.94
CA GLU A 62 6.45 0.18 -21.93
C GLU A 62 6.22 -0.91 -20.87
N GLU A 63 4.98 -1.16 -20.44
CA GLU A 63 4.63 -2.25 -19.51
C GLU A 63 4.61 -3.62 -20.20
N VAL A 64 4.20 -3.70 -21.47
CA VAL A 64 4.32 -4.92 -22.29
C VAL A 64 5.78 -5.22 -22.56
N GLU A 65 6.65 -4.25 -22.86
CA GLU A 65 8.10 -4.47 -23.01
C GLU A 65 8.76 -4.87 -21.68
N LYS A 66 8.41 -4.24 -20.54
CA LYS A 66 8.90 -4.66 -19.21
C LYS A 66 8.39 -6.04 -18.80
N THR A 67 7.22 -6.45 -19.26
CA THR A 67 6.63 -7.77 -18.96
C THR A 67 7.17 -8.82 -19.92
N VAL A 68 7.36 -8.51 -21.20
CA VAL A 68 7.97 -9.39 -22.21
C VAL A 68 9.45 -9.58 -21.93
N VAL A 69 10.21 -8.55 -21.50
CA VAL A 69 11.60 -8.72 -21.03
C VAL A 69 11.62 -9.59 -19.77
N ARG A 70 10.70 -9.42 -18.82
CA ARG A 70 10.60 -10.33 -17.66
C ARG A 70 10.27 -11.77 -18.05
N VAL A 71 9.30 -11.98 -18.94
CA VAL A 71 8.86 -13.32 -19.38
C VAL A 71 9.90 -14.00 -20.28
N LEU A 72 10.60 -13.25 -21.13
CA LEU A 72 11.69 -13.76 -21.97
C LEU A 72 12.97 -14.03 -21.16
N SER A 73 13.29 -13.21 -20.14
CA SER A 73 14.39 -13.49 -19.20
C SER A 73 14.13 -14.72 -18.32
N HIS A 74 12.87 -14.99 -17.94
CA HIS A 74 12.53 -16.24 -17.23
C HIS A 74 12.55 -17.48 -18.14
N ARG A 75 12.52 -17.31 -19.46
CA ARG A 75 12.69 -18.42 -20.43
C ARG A 75 14.14 -18.63 -20.87
N SER A 76 15.07 -17.73 -20.53
CA SER A 76 16.42 -17.71 -21.12
C SER A 76 17.59 -17.88 -20.14
N SER A 77 17.38 -17.98 -18.82
CA SER A 77 18.49 -18.04 -17.84
C SER A 77 18.95 -19.45 -17.42
N PHE A 78 18.69 -20.50 -18.21
CA PHE A 78 19.34 -21.81 -18.00
C PHE A 78 20.24 -22.26 -19.16
N GLY A 79 20.78 -21.30 -19.94
CA GLY A 79 21.71 -21.58 -21.02
C GLY A 79 22.97 -20.71 -20.96
N SER A 80 24.02 -21.19 -20.27
CA SER A 80 25.40 -21.29 -20.80
C SER A 80 26.48 -21.18 -19.71
N ARG A 81 27.03 -22.36 -19.39
CA ARG A 81 28.46 -22.71 -19.22
C ARG A 81 29.37 -21.71 -18.48
N THR A 82 29.77 -22.10 -17.28
CA THR A 82 31.20 -22.09 -16.93
C THR A 82 31.73 -23.52 -17.05
N THR A 83 32.67 -23.72 -17.97
CA THR A 83 33.49 -24.93 -18.04
C THR A 83 34.41 -24.95 -16.84
N PHE A 84 34.13 -25.84 -15.90
CA PHE A 84 35.16 -26.43 -15.06
C PHE A 84 35.27 -27.90 -15.45
N GLU A 85 36.41 -28.26 -16.00
CA GLU A 85 36.83 -29.65 -16.13
C GLU A 85 36.96 -30.24 -14.73
N GLY A 86 36.18 -31.29 -14.45
CA GLY A 86 36.09 -31.92 -13.15
C GLY A 86 34.82 -32.75 -13.03
N SER A 87 34.88 -33.95 -13.62
CA SER A 87 34.01 -35.12 -13.43
C SER A 87 32.98 -35.07 -12.28
N GLY A 88 31.69 -35.22 -12.61
CA GLY A 88 30.62 -35.56 -11.68
C GLY A 88 29.37 -34.70 -11.84
N VAL A 89 28.29 -35.27 -12.37
CA VAL A 89 26.92 -34.71 -12.29
C VAL A 89 26.68 -34.26 -10.84
N LYS A 90 26.42 -32.98 -10.60
CA LYS A 90 26.15 -32.46 -9.24
C LYS A 90 24.87 -33.11 -8.69
N LYS A 91 25.01 -34.24 -8.00
CA LYS A 91 23.99 -34.82 -7.12
C LYS A 91 23.78 -33.85 -5.95
N GLY A 92 22.90 -32.87 -6.10
CA GLY A 92 22.63 -31.85 -5.10
C GLY A 92 21.14 -31.78 -4.80
N LEU A 93 20.80 -31.56 -3.54
CA LEU A 93 19.42 -31.28 -3.14
C LEU A 93 19.26 -29.80 -2.84
N VAL A 94 18.08 -29.24 -3.10
CA VAL A 94 17.81 -27.81 -2.91
C VAL A 94 16.46 -27.61 -2.25
N LEU A 95 16.41 -26.76 -1.23
CA LEU A 95 15.15 -26.25 -0.69
C LEU A 95 14.66 -25.07 -1.53
N HIS A 96 13.37 -25.03 -1.83
CA HIS A 96 12.78 -23.99 -2.69
C HIS A 96 11.44 -23.51 -2.15
N PHE A 97 11.22 -22.19 -2.16
CA PHE A 97 9.92 -21.59 -1.86
C PHE A 97 9.01 -21.66 -3.09
N VAL A 98 7.87 -22.35 -2.99
CA VAL A 98 6.98 -22.60 -4.13
C VAL A 98 6.12 -21.39 -4.45
N ASN A 99 5.49 -20.82 -3.42
CA ASN A 99 4.61 -19.66 -3.57
C ASN A 99 5.32 -18.38 -3.17
N LYS A 100 4.91 -17.30 -3.83
CA LYS A 100 5.49 -15.98 -3.65
C LYS A 100 4.94 -15.30 -2.41
N LEU A 101 5.83 -14.68 -1.64
CA LEU A 101 5.47 -13.83 -0.50
C LEU A 101 5.03 -12.44 -0.99
N PRO A 102 4.06 -11.81 -0.31
CA PRO A 102 3.67 -10.44 -0.61
C PRO A 102 4.86 -9.48 -0.51
N SER A 103 4.93 -8.53 -1.44
CA SER A 103 5.95 -7.46 -1.39
C SER A 103 5.93 -6.63 -0.09
N ARG A 104 4.82 -6.68 0.65
CA ARG A 104 4.62 -5.98 1.93
C ARG A 104 3.89 -6.89 2.92
N ILE A 105 4.50 -7.04 4.10
CA ILE A 105 3.94 -7.75 5.25
C ILE A 105 3.89 -6.77 6.43
N PHE A 106 3.00 -6.99 7.40
CA PHE A 106 2.93 -6.19 8.62
C PHE A 106 3.45 -6.98 9.82
N THR A 107 4.04 -6.28 10.80
CA THR A 107 4.38 -6.90 12.08
C THR A 107 3.12 -7.46 12.75
N ASN A 108 3.28 -8.48 13.57
CA ASN A 108 2.19 -9.19 14.24
C ASN A 108 1.14 -9.83 13.30
N ALA A 109 1.34 -9.80 11.99
CA ALA A 109 0.55 -10.56 11.03
C ALA A 109 1.26 -11.89 10.73
N ARG A 110 0.46 -12.94 10.56
CA ARG A 110 0.92 -14.24 10.10
C ARG A 110 1.47 -14.11 8.68
N ILE A 111 2.60 -14.74 8.43
CA ILE A 111 3.16 -14.81 7.08
C ILE A 111 2.30 -15.75 6.25
N GLU A 112 1.75 -15.22 5.17
CA GLU A 112 0.99 -15.93 4.15
C GLU A 112 1.54 -15.56 2.78
N ALA A 113 1.34 -16.42 1.79
CA ALA A 113 1.69 -16.11 0.41
C ALA A 113 0.67 -15.17 -0.24
N GLU A 114 1.01 -14.64 -1.41
CA GLU A 114 0.13 -13.72 -2.17
C GLU A 114 -1.22 -14.33 -2.55
N ASP A 115 -1.31 -15.66 -2.64
CA ASP A 115 -2.52 -16.41 -2.92
C ASP A 115 -3.40 -16.68 -1.68
N GLY A 116 -2.98 -16.19 -0.49
CA GLY A 116 -3.67 -16.41 0.79
C GLY A 116 -3.43 -17.79 1.39
N ASN A 117 -2.61 -18.64 0.76
CA ASN A 117 -2.27 -19.95 1.29
C ASN A 117 -1.01 -19.90 2.19
N PRO A 118 -0.80 -20.91 3.06
CA PRO A 118 0.46 -21.05 3.79
C PRO A 118 1.67 -21.08 2.87
N VAL A 119 2.79 -20.50 3.29
CA VAL A 119 4.02 -20.50 2.50
C VAL A 119 4.57 -21.93 2.43
N ARG A 120 4.83 -22.42 1.23
CA ARG A 120 5.27 -23.78 0.95
C ARG A 120 6.75 -23.82 0.60
N ILE A 121 7.46 -24.76 1.21
CA ILE A 121 8.84 -25.10 0.88
C ILE A 121 8.87 -26.54 0.36
N VAL A 122 9.65 -26.79 -0.67
CA VAL A 122 9.86 -28.14 -1.23
C VAL A 122 11.33 -28.49 -1.26
N LEU A 123 11.64 -29.78 -1.09
CA LEU A 123 12.95 -30.36 -1.35
C LEU A 123 12.98 -30.88 -2.79
N LEU A 124 13.90 -30.34 -3.59
CA LEU A 124 14.07 -30.69 -4.99
C LEU A 124 15.40 -31.40 -5.22
N ASP A 125 15.39 -32.35 -6.14
CA ASP A 125 16.60 -32.85 -6.78
C ASP A 125 17.08 -31.83 -7.81
N ALA A 126 18.31 -31.32 -7.66
CA ALA A 126 18.84 -30.25 -8.51
C ALA A 126 19.05 -30.66 -9.97
N ALA A 127 19.20 -31.95 -10.25
CA ALA A 127 19.43 -32.45 -11.60
C ALA A 127 18.11 -32.62 -12.37
N THR A 128 17.06 -33.07 -11.69
CA THR A 128 15.75 -33.35 -12.31
C THR A 128 14.71 -32.27 -12.07
N ASN A 129 14.94 -31.37 -11.12
CA ASN A 129 13.99 -30.38 -10.63
C ASN A 129 12.66 -31.01 -10.15
N THR A 130 12.72 -32.25 -9.64
CA THR A 130 11.55 -32.97 -9.12
C THR A 130 11.56 -33.00 -7.59
N ILE A 131 10.36 -33.06 -7.01
CA ILE A 131 10.21 -33.14 -5.55
C ILE A 131 10.70 -34.49 -5.05
N VAL A 132 11.58 -34.47 -4.07
CA VAL A 132 12.06 -35.68 -3.38
C VAL A 132 10.99 -36.13 -2.38
N SER A 133 10.05 -36.94 -2.85
CA SER A 133 8.88 -37.36 -2.08
C SER A 133 9.10 -38.58 -1.18
N SER A 134 10.27 -39.23 -1.26
CA SER A 134 10.54 -40.46 -0.50
C SER A 134 11.96 -40.48 0.07
N GLY A 135 12.20 -41.37 1.03
CA GLY A 135 13.49 -41.52 1.71
C GLY A 135 13.66 -40.60 2.92
N PRO A 136 14.76 -40.77 3.68
CA PRO A 136 14.95 -40.11 4.98
C PRO A 136 14.99 -38.57 4.89
N LEU A 137 15.43 -38.02 3.75
CA LEU A 137 15.51 -36.58 3.53
C LEU A 137 14.15 -35.95 3.20
N SER A 138 13.18 -36.71 2.69
CA SER A 138 11.82 -36.22 2.41
C SER A 138 11.04 -35.85 3.68
N SER A 139 11.48 -36.35 4.84
CA SER A 139 10.87 -36.11 6.17
C SER A 139 11.79 -35.34 7.12
N MET A 140 12.78 -34.64 6.59
CA MET A 140 13.77 -33.92 7.40
C MET A 140 13.18 -32.67 8.07
N LYS A 141 13.85 -32.22 9.14
CA LYS A 141 13.55 -30.95 9.79
C LYS A 141 14.31 -29.80 9.12
N ILE A 142 13.61 -28.71 8.84
CA ILE A 142 14.18 -27.46 8.34
C ILE A 142 13.94 -26.33 9.36
N GLU A 143 14.85 -25.37 9.38
CA GLU A 143 14.79 -24.16 10.18
C GLU A 143 14.51 -22.96 9.27
N ILE A 144 13.54 -22.14 9.66
CA ILE A 144 13.18 -20.89 8.99
C ILE A 144 14.00 -19.75 9.61
N THR A 145 14.68 -18.98 8.77
CA THR A 145 15.51 -17.85 9.19
C THR A 145 15.12 -16.58 8.47
N VAL A 146 15.52 -15.43 9.02
CA VAL A 146 15.39 -14.13 8.34
C VAL A 146 16.73 -13.76 7.74
N LEU A 147 16.74 -13.35 6.48
CA LEU A 147 17.94 -12.97 5.74
C LEU A 147 17.91 -11.48 5.40
N ASN A 148 19.09 -10.92 5.15
CA ASN A 148 19.24 -9.57 4.60
C ASN A 148 18.52 -9.44 3.25
N GLY A 149 17.72 -8.38 3.10
CA GLY A 149 17.00 -8.06 1.87
C GLY A 149 17.90 -7.95 0.63
N ASP A 150 19.16 -7.54 0.79
CA ASP A 150 20.13 -7.40 -0.31
C ASP A 150 20.86 -8.72 -0.64
N PHE A 151 20.63 -9.80 0.11
CA PHE A 151 21.30 -11.08 -0.13
C PHE A 151 20.98 -11.62 -1.53
N GLY A 152 22.02 -11.73 -2.36
CA GLY A 152 21.98 -12.10 -3.78
C GLY A 152 21.35 -11.06 -4.70
N CYS A 153 21.61 -9.78 -4.46
CA CYS A 153 21.31 -8.71 -5.40
C CYS A 153 22.27 -8.65 -6.61
N ASP A 154 23.35 -9.43 -6.59
CA ASP A 154 24.41 -9.49 -7.61
C ASP A 154 24.20 -10.64 -8.62
N ASP A 155 22.97 -11.16 -8.72
CA ASP A 155 22.57 -12.29 -9.56
C ASP A 155 23.38 -13.59 -9.34
N ARG A 156 24.13 -13.67 -8.23
CA ARG A 156 24.74 -14.93 -7.78
C ARG A 156 23.70 -15.81 -7.13
N GLU A 157 23.21 -16.78 -7.90
CA GLU A 157 22.29 -17.82 -7.42
C GLU A 157 22.98 -18.96 -6.67
N ASP A 158 24.31 -19.05 -6.78
CA ASP A 158 25.13 -20.00 -6.05
C ASP A 158 25.83 -19.31 -4.87
N TRP A 159 25.43 -19.66 -3.65
CA TRP A 159 26.09 -19.27 -2.39
C TRP A 159 26.58 -20.50 -1.62
N CYS A 160 27.55 -20.31 -0.72
CA CYS A 160 27.93 -21.35 0.22
C CYS A 160 27.11 -21.25 1.53
N ALA A 161 27.14 -22.32 2.33
CA ALA A 161 26.44 -22.34 3.62
C ALA A 161 26.94 -21.24 4.57
N LYS A 162 28.23 -20.86 4.46
CA LYS A 162 28.79 -19.75 5.22
C LYS A 162 28.16 -18.43 4.79
N ASP A 163 28.13 -18.13 3.49
CA ASP A 163 27.51 -16.90 2.95
C ASP A 163 26.04 -16.79 3.37
N PHE A 164 25.30 -17.90 3.36
CA PHE A 164 23.93 -17.94 3.84
C PHE A 164 23.84 -17.55 5.32
N ASN A 165 24.64 -18.19 6.19
CA ASN A 165 24.63 -17.92 7.62
C ASN A 165 25.12 -16.51 7.97
N ASP A 166 26.09 -15.97 7.23
CA ASP A 166 26.58 -14.59 7.41
C ASP A 166 25.51 -13.54 7.05
N ASN A 167 24.52 -13.91 6.22
CA ASN A 167 23.38 -13.05 5.85
C ASN A 167 22.15 -13.23 6.75
N VAL A 168 22.19 -14.12 7.74
CA VAL A 168 21.08 -14.28 8.70
C VAL A 168 21.01 -13.07 9.63
N ILE A 169 19.86 -12.40 9.64
CA ILE A 169 19.59 -11.26 10.50
C ILE A 169 19.00 -11.74 11.82
N LYS A 170 19.55 -11.20 12.91
CA LYS A 170 18.99 -11.32 14.26
C LYS A 170 18.28 -10.03 14.68
N GLU A 171 17.54 -10.11 15.76
CA GLU A 171 16.94 -8.95 16.42
C GLU A 171 17.97 -7.88 16.79
N ARG A 172 17.48 -6.66 16.98
CA ARG A 172 18.29 -5.58 17.56
C ARG A 172 18.53 -5.84 19.04
N GLU A 173 19.67 -5.36 19.53
CA GLU A 173 20.01 -5.46 20.94
C GLU A 173 18.88 -4.91 21.83
N GLY A 174 18.49 -5.69 22.85
CA GLY A 174 17.40 -5.34 23.77
C GLY A 174 15.98 -5.47 23.19
N ARG A 175 15.79 -6.05 22.00
CA ARG A 175 14.47 -6.33 21.42
C ARG A 175 14.10 -7.82 21.56
N ARG A 176 12.81 -8.10 21.35
CA ARG A 176 12.29 -9.47 21.22
C ARG A 176 12.85 -10.12 19.95
N PRO A 177 12.86 -11.47 19.86
CA PRO A 177 13.28 -12.18 18.66
C PRO A 177 12.57 -11.64 17.42
N LEU A 178 13.31 -11.38 16.34
CA LEU A 178 12.81 -10.71 15.13
C LEU A 178 11.59 -11.42 14.52
N VAL A 179 11.59 -12.74 14.61
CA VAL A 179 10.49 -13.62 14.23
C VAL A 179 10.14 -14.54 15.38
N THR A 180 8.85 -14.86 15.50
CA THR A 180 8.29 -15.74 16.52
C THR A 180 7.34 -16.75 15.88
N GLY A 181 6.98 -17.79 16.64
CA GLY A 181 6.10 -18.87 16.21
C GLY A 181 6.85 -20.12 15.74
N GLU A 182 6.29 -20.86 14.79
CA GLU A 182 6.85 -22.14 14.32
C GLU A 182 8.00 -21.94 13.32
N LEU A 183 9.22 -21.74 13.82
CA LEU A 183 10.44 -21.58 13.01
C LEU A 183 11.10 -22.90 12.59
N SER A 184 10.47 -24.02 12.91
CA SER A 184 11.01 -25.36 12.75
C SER A 184 9.96 -26.24 12.09
N VAL A 185 10.12 -26.53 10.81
CA VAL A 185 9.13 -27.27 10.02
C VAL A 185 9.69 -28.65 9.68
N VAL A 186 8.88 -29.69 9.81
CA VAL A 186 9.22 -31.04 9.35
C VAL A 186 8.60 -31.24 7.97
N LEU A 187 9.42 -31.61 6.99
CA LEU A 187 8.93 -31.94 5.65
C LEU A 187 8.05 -33.20 5.72
N LYS A 188 7.03 -33.28 4.87
CA LYS A 188 6.20 -34.46 4.63
C LYS A 188 6.21 -34.72 3.13
N ASP A 189 6.70 -35.88 2.71
CA ASP A 189 6.88 -36.23 1.30
C ASP A 189 7.63 -35.12 0.51
N GLY A 190 8.66 -34.54 1.14
CA GLY A 190 9.47 -33.46 0.57
C GLY A 190 8.84 -32.08 0.62
N VAL A 191 7.67 -31.90 1.25
CA VAL A 191 6.93 -30.63 1.31
C VAL A 191 6.78 -30.13 2.75
N GLY A 192 7.14 -28.88 3.01
CA GLY A 192 6.94 -28.19 4.27
C GLY A 192 5.98 -27.01 4.13
N GLN A 193 5.19 -26.74 5.16
CA GLN A 193 4.29 -25.58 5.23
C GLN A 193 4.67 -24.69 6.41
N ILE A 194 4.80 -23.40 6.15
CA ILE A 194 4.99 -22.36 7.17
C ILE A 194 3.63 -21.76 7.45
N SER A 195 3.16 -21.90 8.69
CA SER A 195 1.81 -21.46 9.06
C SER A 195 1.75 -20.44 10.19
N ASP A 196 2.71 -20.42 11.12
CA ASP A 196 2.60 -19.57 12.32
C ASP A 196 3.79 -18.64 12.53
N VAL A 197 4.49 -18.25 11.46
CA VAL A 197 5.64 -17.34 11.59
C VAL A 197 5.14 -15.89 11.55
N VAL A 198 5.62 -15.08 12.50
CA VAL A 198 5.23 -13.68 12.67
C VAL A 198 6.46 -12.81 12.91
N PHE A 199 6.55 -11.68 12.21
CA PHE A 199 7.57 -10.64 12.46
C PHE A 199 7.19 -9.74 13.63
N THR A 200 8.11 -9.50 14.55
CA THR A 200 7.88 -8.62 15.71
C THR A 200 8.41 -7.20 15.52
N ASP A 201 9.35 -7.01 14.59
CA ASP A 201 9.92 -5.71 14.24
C ASP A 201 9.79 -5.46 12.72
N ASN A 202 9.71 -4.19 12.34
CA ASN A 202 9.61 -3.79 10.94
C ASN A 202 10.99 -3.86 10.26
N SER A 203 11.06 -3.67 8.94
CA SER A 203 12.33 -3.75 8.19
C SER A 203 13.03 -2.40 8.02
N SER A 204 12.48 -1.29 8.52
CA SER A 204 12.96 0.06 8.16
C SER A 204 14.34 0.42 8.71
N TRP A 205 14.82 -0.34 9.71
CA TRP A 205 16.12 -0.15 10.34
C TRP A 205 17.27 -0.87 9.63
N GLN A 206 16.95 -1.80 8.75
CA GLN A 206 17.94 -2.38 7.87
C GLN A 206 18.30 -1.41 6.75
N ARG A 207 19.56 -1.46 6.30
CA ARG A 207 20.04 -0.66 5.17
C ARG A 207 19.20 -0.87 3.91
N SER A 208 18.88 -2.13 3.61
CA SER A 208 18.04 -2.55 2.48
C SER A 208 16.55 -2.17 2.63
N ARG A 209 16.13 -1.83 3.87
CA ARG A 209 14.73 -1.64 4.29
C ARG A 209 13.83 -2.85 4.00
N ARG A 210 14.40 -4.02 3.74
CA ARG A 210 13.71 -5.25 3.35
C ARG A 210 14.29 -6.45 4.08
N PHE A 211 13.48 -7.49 4.20
CA PHE A 211 13.90 -8.82 4.64
C PHE A 211 13.69 -9.84 3.53
N ARG A 212 14.30 -11.00 3.68
CA ARG A 212 13.99 -12.23 2.95
C ARG A 212 13.74 -13.35 3.96
N LEU A 213 12.95 -14.35 3.58
CA LEU A 213 12.90 -15.61 4.31
C LEU A 213 13.97 -16.55 3.78
N GLY A 214 14.66 -17.19 4.71
CA GLY A 214 15.57 -18.30 4.47
C GLY A 214 14.98 -19.60 5.00
N ALA A 215 15.34 -20.72 4.39
CA ALA A 215 15.11 -22.04 4.98
C ALA A 215 16.35 -22.90 4.83
N LYS A 216 16.80 -23.52 5.92
CA LYS A 216 17.97 -24.40 5.91
C LYS A 216 17.69 -25.73 6.58
N ALA A 217 18.40 -26.75 6.12
CA ALA A 217 18.38 -28.07 6.73
C ALA A 217 18.91 -28.04 8.18
N VAL A 218 18.20 -28.67 9.12
CA VAL A 218 18.78 -28.97 10.43
C VAL A 218 19.66 -30.21 10.27
N GLN A 219 20.97 -30.02 10.07
CA GLN A 219 21.89 -31.14 9.94
C GLN A 219 21.97 -31.89 11.29
N ARG A 220 21.54 -33.15 11.30
CA ARG A 220 21.85 -34.08 12.39
C ARG A 220 23.21 -34.67 12.10
N GLY A 221 24.18 -34.45 12.99
CA GLY A 221 25.47 -35.12 12.93
C GLY A 221 25.27 -36.63 13.00
N GLY A 222 25.39 -37.31 11.87
CA GLY A 222 25.22 -38.76 11.72
C GLY A 222 26.47 -39.39 11.13
N ALA A 223 26.89 -40.49 11.73
CA ALA A 223 28.20 -41.15 11.62
C ALA A 223 28.52 -41.88 10.30
N SER A 224 27.97 -41.45 9.15
CA SER A 224 28.30 -42.04 7.84
C SER A 224 28.67 -40.93 6.85
N GLY A 225 29.93 -40.92 6.41
CA GLY A 225 30.64 -39.84 5.73
C GLY A 225 30.20 -39.44 4.32
N GLU A 226 28.91 -39.50 3.99
CA GLU A 226 28.36 -38.89 2.77
C GLU A 226 27.34 -37.83 3.17
N VAL A 227 27.83 -36.62 3.50
CA VAL A 227 26.98 -35.48 3.80
C VAL A 227 26.42 -34.97 2.46
N VAL A 228 25.24 -35.46 2.07
CA VAL A 228 24.51 -34.91 0.93
C VAL A 228 24.25 -33.43 1.21
N ARG A 229 24.89 -32.54 0.44
CA ARG A 229 24.72 -31.09 0.60
C ARG A 229 23.31 -30.71 0.14
N ILE A 230 22.51 -30.21 1.09
CA ILE A 230 21.20 -29.63 0.84
C ILE A 230 21.36 -28.11 0.82
N ARG A 231 21.11 -27.49 -0.33
CA ARG A 231 21.15 -26.04 -0.51
C ARG A 231 19.94 -25.39 0.17
N GLU A 232 20.20 -24.28 0.84
CA GLU A 232 19.20 -23.48 1.54
C GLU A 232 18.25 -22.77 0.56
N ALA A 233 17.02 -22.54 0.97
CA ALA A 233 16.06 -21.73 0.22
C ALA A 233 16.20 -20.25 0.59
N ARG A 234 15.92 -19.39 -0.38
CA ARG A 234 15.82 -17.94 -0.21
C ARG A 234 14.59 -17.42 -0.93
N SER A 235 13.77 -16.60 -0.26
CA SER A 235 12.63 -15.94 -0.90
C SER A 235 13.03 -14.68 -1.68
N GLU A 236 12.09 -14.15 -2.46
CA GLU A 236 12.12 -12.76 -2.90
C GLU A 236 12.13 -11.80 -1.69
N PRO A 237 12.67 -10.57 -1.85
CA PRO A 237 12.72 -9.60 -0.76
C PRO A 237 11.37 -8.90 -0.58
N PHE A 238 10.99 -8.64 0.66
CA PHE A 238 9.75 -7.94 1.02
C PHE A 238 9.98 -6.91 2.13
N VAL A 239 9.06 -5.94 2.21
CA VAL A 239 9.08 -4.91 3.25
C VAL A 239 8.18 -5.35 4.40
N VAL A 240 8.71 -5.34 5.62
CA VAL A 240 7.90 -5.50 6.83
C VAL A 240 7.58 -4.13 7.39
N LYS A 241 6.30 -3.77 7.45
CA LYS A 241 5.82 -2.51 8.02
C LYS A 241 5.29 -2.71 9.43
N ASP A 242 5.34 -1.67 10.23
CA ASP A 242 4.71 -1.69 11.54
C ASP A 242 3.18 -1.85 11.41
N HIS A 243 2.60 -2.75 12.20
CA HIS A 243 1.17 -3.04 12.24
C HIS A 243 0.30 -1.78 12.44
N ARG A 244 0.82 -0.78 13.17
CA ARG A 244 0.13 0.52 13.34
C ARG A 244 -0.15 1.19 12.00
N GLY A 245 0.71 0.98 11.01
CA GLY A 245 0.53 1.51 9.65
C GLY A 245 -0.69 0.93 8.93
N GLU A 246 -1.06 -0.33 9.20
CA GLU A 246 -2.28 -0.93 8.64
C GLU A 246 -3.52 -0.41 9.36
N LEU A 247 -3.50 -0.41 10.70
CA LEU A 247 -4.61 0.11 11.50
C LEU A 247 -4.92 1.58 11.18
N TYR A 248 -3.89 2.40 10.94
CA TYR A 248 -4.03 3.83 10.69
C TYR A 248 -4.07 4.22 9.20
N LYS A 249 -4.22 3.24 8.30
CA LYS A 249 -4.28 3.47 6.86
C LYS A 249 -5.42 4.43 6.48
N LYS A 250 -5.10 5.40 5.63
CA LYS A 250 -6.10 6.30 5.03
C LYS A 250 -6.86 5.54 3.94
N HIS A 251 -8.16 5.75 3.87
CA HIS A 251 -9.01 5.09 2.87
C HIS A 251 -9.08 5.95 1.61
N TYR A 252 -8.92 5.34 0.43
CA TYR A 252 -9.02 6.02 -0.87
C TYR A 252 -9.94 5.23 -1.80
N PRO A 253 -11.11 5.76 -2.20
CA PRO A 253 -11.75 6.94 -1.62
C PRO A 253 -12.21 6.66 -0.17
N PRO A 254 -12.34 7.69 0.68
CA PRO A 254 -12.94 7.55 1.99
C PRO A 254 -14.45 7.29 1.84
N LYS A 255 -15.03 6.61 2.83
CA LYS A 255 -16.48 6.31 2.90
C LYS A 255 -17.17 7.28 3.88
N LEU A 256 -18.45 7.54 3.66
CA LEU A 256 -19.24 8.43 4.54
C LEU A 256 -19.21 8.01 6.02
N GLY A 257 -19.21 6.70 6.29
CA GLY A 257 -19.16 6.14 7.64
C GLY A 257 -17.75 5.97 8.22
N ASP A 258 -16.70 6.32 7.47
CA ASP A 258 -15.35 6.29 8.02
C ASP A 258 -15.19 7.33 9.13
N GLU A 259 -14.41 7.00 10.16
CA GLU A 259 -14.00 7.98 11.17
C GLU A 259 -13.21 9.12 10.50
N VAL A 260 -13.37 10.35 10.99
CA VAL A 260 -12.80 11.55 10.34
C VAL A 260 -11.28 11.53 10.27
N TRP A 261 -10.61 10.81 11.18
CA TRP A 261 -9.17 10.62 11.12
C TRP A 261 -8.73 9.71 9.96
N ARG A 262 -9.63 9.07 9.21
CA ARG A 262 -9.29 8.38 7.95
C ARG A 262 -8.98 9.36 6.81
N LEU A 263 -9.32 10.64 6.96
CA LEU A 263 -8.92 11.70 6.03
C LEU A 263 -7.42 11.98 6.10
N GLU A 264 -6.89 12.56 5.01
CA GLU A 264 -5.48 12.93 4.94
C GLU A 264 -5.17 13.99 5.98
N ARG A 265 -3.93 14.06 6.47
CA ARG A 265 -3.45 15.07 7.44
C ARG A 265 -4.13 15.07 8.82
N ILE A 266 -5.17 14.25 9.06
CA ILE A 266 -5.81 14.10 10.37
C ILE A 266 -5.29 12.83 11.05
N ALA A 267 -4.43 12.93 12.06
CA ALA A 267 -3.96 11.75 12.80
C ALA A 267 -5.01 11.25 13.80
N LYS A 268 -5.15 9.92 13.97
CA LYS A 268 -5.96 9.33 15.04
C LYS A 268 -5.44 9.80 16.40
N GLU A 269 -6.33 10.19 17.31
CA GLU A 269 -6.00 10.84 18.59
C GLU A 269 -5.16 12.12 18.51
N GLY A 270 -4.98 12.67 17.30
CA GLY A 270 -4.23 13.91 17.07
C GLY A 270 -5.04 15.16 17.39
N ALA A 271 -4.39 16.32 17.33
CA ALA A 271 -4.99 17.61 17.66
C ALA A 271 -6.21 17.96 16.78
N PHE A 272 -6.17 17.65 15.48
CA PHE A 272 -7.34 17.85 14.60
C PHE A 272 -8.48 16.88 14.93
N HIS A 273 -8.17 15.58 15.12
CA HIS A 273 -9.18 14.58 15.47
C HIS A 273 -9.93 14.92 16.75
N LYS A 274 -9.21 15.30 17.81
CA LYS A 274 -9.80 15.68 19.10
C LYS A 274 -10.68 16.92 19.00
N ARG A 275 -10.24 17.95 18.28
CA ARG A 275 -11.02 19.19 18.10
C ARG A 275 -12.27 18.99 17.27
N LEU A 276 -12.18 18.23 16.18
CA LEU A 276 -13.35 17.85 15.38
C LEU A 276 -14.35 17.03 16.20
N SER A 277 -13.86 16.01 16.92
CA SER A 277 -14.71 15.17 17.77
C SER A 277 -15.40 15.97 18.88
N ALA A 278 -14.71 16.93 19.50
CA ALA A 278 -15.29 17.83 20.51
C ALA A 278 -16.39 18.74 19.95
N ASN A 279 -16.44 18.94 18.63
CA ASN A 279 -17.49 19.69 17.92
C ASN A 279 -18.49 18.77 17.20
N GLY A 280 -18.56 17.48 17.58
CA GLY A 280 -19.52 16.53 17.00
C GLY A 280 -19.17 16.07 15.58
N ILE A 281 -17.93 16.27 15.12
CA ILE A 281 -17.45 15.83 13.80
C ILE A 281 -16.56 14.61 14.00
N SER A 282 -17.19 13.44 14.03
CA SER A 282 -16.56 12.14 14.24
C SER A 282 -16.38 11.34 12.95
N THR A 283 -17.22 11.59 11.94
CA THR A 283 -17.23 10.86 10.66
C THR A 283 -16.91 11.75 9.44
N VAL A 284 -16.52 11.13 8.33
CA VAL A 284 -16.33 11.82 7.04
C VAL A 284 -17.63 12.49 6.57
N LYS A 285 -18.80 11.87 6.81
CA LYS A 285 -20.10 12.47 6.50
C LYS A 285 -20.34 13.77 7.27
N GLU A 286 -20.09 13.79 8.57
CA GLU A 286 -20.23 14.99 9.41
C GLU A 286 -19.26 16.09 8.97
N PHE A 287 -18.02 15.70 8.62
CA PHE A 287 -17.03 16.64 8.09
C PHE A 287 -17.50 17.30 6.79
N LEU A 288 -18.03 16.51 5.84
CA LEU A 288 -18.55 17.03 4.58
C LEU A 288 -19.78 17.93 4.79
N LYS A 289 -20.69 17.57 5.71
CA LYS A 289 -21.82 18.43 6.10
C LYS A 289 -21.34 19.77 6.66
N ALA A 290 -20.44 19.74 7.64
CA ALA A 290 -19.88 20.95 8.23
C ALA A 290 -19.18 21.83 7.17
N TYR A 291 -18.48 21.20 6.21
CA TYR A 291 -17.84 21.89 5.10
C TYR A 291 -18.86 22.57 4.17
N VAL A 292 -20.00 21.94 3.89
CA VAL A 292 -21.05 22.55 3.05
C VAL A 292 -21.78 23.67 3.78
N ILE A 293 -22.03 23.51 5.08
CA ILE A 293 -22.72 24.51 5.91
C ILE A 293 -21.86 25.76 6.11
N ASP A 294 -20.66 25.59 6.68
CA ASP A 294 -19.78 26.70 7.00
C ASP A 294 -18.31 26.27 7.01
N GLN A 295 -17.65 26.52 5.88
CA GLN A 295 -16.22 26.27 5.70
C GLN A 295 -15.35 27.08 6.67
N THR A 296 -15.78 28.30 7.03
CA THR A 296 -14.99 29.20 7.87
C THR A 296 -14.99 28.71 9.31
N THR A 297 -16.15 28.32 9.83
CA THR A 297 -16.27 27.72 11.16
C THR A 297 -15.56 26.38 11.24
N LEU A 298 -15.73 25.49 10.25
CA LEU A 298 -15.01 24.21 10.20
C LEU A 298 -13.48 24.42 10.21
N ARG A 299 -13.00 25.39 9.43
CA ARG A 299 -11.58 25.74 9.41
C ARG A 299 -11.10 26.30 10.75
N SER A 300 -11.92 27.12 11.41
CA SER A 300 -11.64 27.65 12.75
C SER A 300 -11.54 26.54 13.81
N ILE A 301 -12.39 25.51 13.74
CA ILE A 301 -12.33 24.31 14.61
C ILE A 301 -10.99 23.59 14.46
N LEU A 302 -10.47 23.46 13.24
CA LEU A 302 -9.13 22.92 12.98
C LEU A 302 -7.99 23.86 13.43
N GLY A 303 -8.32 25.08 13.85
CA GLY A 303 -7.43 26.09 14.44
C GLY A 303 -7.00 27.16 13.45
N GLY A 304 -6.93 28.40 13.95
CA GLY A 304 -6.60 29.60 13.15
C GLY A 304 -5.22 29.62 12.48
N GLY A 305 -4.36 28.64 12.73
CA GLY A 305 -3.02 28.51 12.12
C GLY A 305 -2.89 27.43 11.05
N ILE A 306 -3.98 26.77 10.61
CA ILE A 306 -3.89 25.75 9.56
C ILE A 306 -3.48 26.39 8.23
N SER A 307 -2.41 25.86 7.62
CA SER A 307 -1.97 26.33 6.31
C SER A 307 -2.96 25.94 5.22
N ASN A 308 -3.06 26.75 4.16
CA ASN A 308 -3.93 26.44 3.01
C ASN A 308 -3.63 25.07 2.42
N ARG A 309 -2.35 24.69 2.30
CA ARG A 309 -1.95 23.38 1.79
C ARG A 309 -2.53 22.21 2.60
N ILE A 310 -2.54 22.32 3.93
CA ILE A 310 -3.07 21.26 4.80
C ILE A 310 -4.59 21.21 4.69
N TRP A 311 -5.25 22.37 4.75
CA TRP A 311 -6.69 22.48 4.59
C TRP A 311 -7.17 21.90 3.25
N ASP A 312 -6.53 22.31 2.15
CA ASP A 312 -6.87 21.86 0.80
C ASP A 312 -6.69 20.34 0.65
N SER A 313 -5.62 19.77 1.20
CA SER A 313 -5.39 18.30 1.19
C SER A 313 -6.49 17.53 1.93
N ILE A 314 -6.94 18.03 3.10
CA ILE A 314 -8.05 17.40 3.85
C ILE A 314 -9.34 17.46 3.02
N VAL A 315 -9.68 18.65 2.51
CA VAL A 315 -10.93 18.90 1.78
C VAL A 315 -10.95 18.15 0.46
N GLN A 316 -9.86 18.17 -0.31
CA GLN A 316 -9.75 17.42 -1.57
C GLN A 316 -9.95 15.93 -1.32
N HIS A 317 -9.28 15.36 -0.31
CA HIS A 317 -9.44 13.96 0.00
C HIS A 317 -10.87 13.62 0.43
N ALA A 318 -11.49 14.43 1.31
CA ALA A 318 -12.88 14.24 1.72
C ALA A 318 -13.85 14.28 0.52
N ASN A 319 -13.63 15.17 -0.44
CA ASN A 319 -14.47 15.30 -1.63
C ASN A 319 -14.29 14.16 -2.66
N THR A 320 -13.27 13.29 -2.50
CA THR A 320 -13.21 12.04 -3.28
C THR A 320 -14.20 10.98 -2.78
N CYS A 321 -14.84 11.21 -1.63
CA CYS A 321 -15.87 10.34 -1.09
C CYS A 321 -17.06 10.22 -2.05
N VAL A 322 -17.44 8.99 -2.37
CA VAL A 322 -18.64 8.72 -3.17
C VAL A 322 -19.87 8.92 -2.28
N LEU A 323 -20.73 9.84 -2.70
CA LEU A 323 -21.94 10.18 -1.96
C LEU A 323 -23.05 9.16 -2.23
N ASP A 324 -23.92 8.97 -1.24
CA ASP A 324 -25.13 8.19 -1.41
C ASP A 324 -26.14 9.00 -2.23
N GLU A 325 -26.37 8.57 -3.48
CA GLU A 325 -27.32 9.16 -4.44
C GLU A 325 -28.78 8.76 -4.15
N THR A 326 -29.03 7.89 -3.17
CA THR A 326 -30.39 7.42 -2.85
C THR A 326 -31.05 8.22 -1.73
N LYS A 327 -30.27 9.00 -0.96
CA LYS A 327 -30.76 9.75 0.20
C LYS A 327 -30.75 11.25 -0.07
N PHE A 328 -31.94 11.84 -0.06
CA PHE A 328 -32.14 13.27 -0.17
C PHE A 328 -32.93 13.83 1.03
N TYR A 329 -32.68 15.10 1.31
CA TYR A 329 -33.46 15.89 2.26
C TYR A 329 -34.26 16.92 1.48
N VAL A 330 -35.54 17.08 1.83
CA VAL A 330 -36.43 18.05 1.21
C VAL A 330 -36.76 19.12 2.24
N TYR A 331 -36.55 20.38 1.87
CA TYR A 331 -37.03 21.53 2.64
C TYR A 331 -38.20 22.18 1.90
N ASN A 332 -39.32 22.37 2.59
CA ASN A 332 -40.53 22.98 2.04
C ASN A 332 -40.70 24.40 2.58
N ASP A 333 -40.71 25.38 1.69
CA ASP A 333 -41.14 26.75 1.97
C ASP A 333 -42.57 26.94 1.46
N HIS A 334 -43.53 26.71 2.35
CA HIS A 334 -44.96 26.81 2.06
C HIS A 334 -45.42 28.23 1.69
N ALA A 335 -44.65 29.27 2.06
CA ALA A 335 -45.01 30.65 1.74
C ALA A 335 -44.63 31.03 0.30
N GLN A 336 -43.61 30.37 -0.26
CA GLN A 336 -43.12 30.63 -1.63
C GLN A 336 -43.46 29.51 -2.62
N GLY A 337 -44.15 28.47 -2.17
CA GLY A 337 -44.44 27.27 -2.95
C GLY A 337 -43.17 26.61 -3.51
N LEU A 338 -42.13 26.52 -2.67
CA LEU A 338 -40.80 26.06 -3.07
C LEU A 338 -40.37 24.84 -2.28
N ARG A 339 -39.83 23.84 -2.97
CA ARG A 339 -39.17 22.68 -2.35
C ARG A 339 -37.71 22.62 -2.77
N LEU A 340 -36.80 22.58 -1.82
CA LEU A 340 -35.35 22.44 -2.08
C LEU A 340 -34.92 21.01 -1.79
N LEU A 341 -34.16 20.42 -2.73
CA LEU A 341 -33.62 19.07 -2.61
C LEU A 341 -32.14 19.14 -2.29
N PHE A 342 -31.73 18.51 -1.19
CA PHE A 342 -30.35 18.42 -0.75
C PHE A 342 -29.88 16.97 -0.74
N ASN A 343 -28.62 16.72 -1.10
CA ASN A 343 -28.06 15.39 -1.01
C ASN A 343 -27.70 14.98 0.44
N SER A 344 -27.10 13.80 0.59
CA SER A 344 -26.71 13.21 1.88
C SER A 344 -25.72 14.04 2.73
N VAL A 345 -25.07 15.06 2.14
CA VAL A 345 -24.15 16.01 2.80
C VAL A 345 -24.66 17.46 2.79
N TYR A 346 -25.96 17.66 2.56
CA TYR A 346 -26.64 18.97 2.54
C TYR A 346 -26.20 19.91 1.41
N LYS A 347 -25.62 19.39 0.34
CA LYS A 347 -25.41 20.16 -0.88
C LYS A 347 -26.74 20.26 -1.63
N LEU A 348 -27.15 21.46 -1.99
CA LEU A 348 -28.33 21.70 -2.82
C LEU A 348 -28.12 21.04 -4.19
N VAL A 349 -29.04 20.17 -4.58
CA VAL A 349 -28.98 19.44 -5.87
C VAL A 349 -30.10 19.85 -6.83
N GLY A 350 -31.19 20.41 -6.31
CA GLY A 350 -32.29 20.89 -7.15
C GLY A 350 -33.34 21.65 -6.35
N ALA A 351 -34.27 22.25 -7.07
CA ALA A 351 -35.44 22.91 -6.53
C ALA A 351 -36.69 22.51 -7.33
N MET A 352 -37.85 22.56 -6.68
CA MET A 352 -39.17 22.38 -7.30
C MET A 352 -40.08 23.52 -6.89
N PHE A 353 -40.97 23.93 -7.79
CA PHE A 353 -41.95 24.99 -7.58
C PHE A 353 -43.38 24.40 -7.68
N ASP A 354 -44.33 25.02 -6.98
CA ASP A 354 -45.70 24.54 -6.83
C ASP A 354 -46.55 24.59 -8.12
N ASP A 355 -46.03 25.14 -9.22
CA ASP A 355 -46.62 25.12 -10.56
C ASP A 355 -46.53 23.75 -11.26
N GLY A 356 -46.03 22.72 -10.57
CA GLY A 356 -46.19 21.31 -10.95
C GLY A 356 -45.29 20.83 -12.09
N HIS A 357 -44.49 21.72 -12.69
CA HIS A 357 -43.62 21.38 -13.81
C HIS A 357 -42.19 21.90 -13.60
N ASN A 358 -41.35 20.97 -13.12
CA ASN A 358 -39.92 20.79 -13.43
C ASN A 358 -39.05 20.69 -12.17
N TYR A 359 -38.51 19.49 -11.96
CA TYR A 359 -37.24 19.33 -11.26
C TYR A 359 -36.17 20.05 -12.09
N GLU A 360 -35.66 21.17 -11.59
CA GLU A 360 -34.53 21.85 -12.21
C GLU A 360 -33.26 21.54 -11.42
N PRO A 361 -32.30 20.79 -12.00
CA PRO A 361 -30.96 20.66 -11.45
C PRO A 361 -30.34 22.05 -11.22
N LEU A 362 -29.52 22.20 -10.18
CA LEU A 362 -28.87 23.46 -9.84
C LEU A 362 -28.15 24.13 -11.04
N ASP A 363 -27.62 23.31 -11.94
CA ASP A 363 -26.89 23.74 -13.14
C ASP A 363 -27.79 24.41 -14.19
N ARG A 364 -29.11 24.18 -14.15
CA ARG A 364 -30.11 24.75 -15.05
C ARG A 364 -30.87 25.95 -14.49
N LEU A 365 -30.67 26.31 -13.22
CA LEU A 365 -31.27 27.51 -12.64
C LEU A 365 -30.69 28.80 -13.23
N THR A 366 -31.56 29.77 -13.50
CA THR A 366 -31.18 31.08 -14.04
C THR A 366 -30.43 31.95 -13.02
N PRO A 367 -29.56 32.89 -13.45
CA PRO A 367 -28.81 33.77 -12.55
C PRO A 367 -29.66 34.51 -11.48
N PRO A 368 -30.83 35.11 -11.77
CA PRO A 368 -31.65 35.74 -10.72
C PRO A 368 -32.21 34.73 -9.68
N GLN A 369 -32.45 33.49 -10.08
CA GLN A 369 -32.83 32.40 -9.16
C GLN A 369 -31.65 31.98 -8.26
N LYS A 370 -30.41 32.13 -8.73
CA LYS A 370 -29.18 31.88 -7.95
C LYS A 370 -28.83 33.04 -7.01
N VAL A 371 -29.15 34.28 -7.38
CA VAL A 371 -28.74 35.51 -6.65
C VAL A 371 -29.65 35.84 -5.45
N SER A 372 -30.92 35.41 -5.44
CA SER A 372 -31.81 35.63 -4.27
C SER A 372 -31.48 34.76 -3.04
N LYS A 373 -30.55 33.80 -3.15
CA LYS A 373 -30.30 32.79 -2.12
C LYS A 373 -28.81 32.48 -1.96
N ASN A 374 -28.09 33.37 -1.27
CA ASN A 374 -26.74 33.07 -0.80
C ASN A 374 -26.77 31.80 0.06
N HIS A 375 -26.11 30.75 -0.43
CA HIS A 375 -26.00 29.41 0.19
C HIS A 375 -25.64 29.44 1.69
N SER A 376 -24.89 30.46 2.14
CA SER A 376 -24.45 30.62 3.53
C SER A 376 -25.54 31.11 4.48
N SER A 377 -26.51 31.91 4.04
CA SER A 377 -27.55 32.42 4.94
C SER A 377 -28.65 31.38 5.23
N PHE A 378 -28.92 30.48 4.28
CA PHE A 378 -29.97 29.46 4.42
C PHE A 378 -29.59 28.28 5.32
N LEU A 379 -28.31 27.86 5.30
CA LEU A 379 -27.84 26.76 6.15
C LEU A 379 -27.65 27.17 7.62
N SER A 380 -27.59 28.47 7.93
CA SER A 380 -27.54 28.98 9.32
C SER A 380 -28.81 28.76 10.14
N ARG A 381 -29.89 28.28 9.51
CA ARG A 381 -31.18 27.96 10.16
C ARG A 381 -31.36 26.46 10.47
N PHE A 382 -30.36 25.63 10.15
CA PHE A 382 -30.22 24.23 10.54
C PHE A 382 -29.07 24.09 11.54
#